data_AF-A0A7C5QDW4-F1
#
_entry.id   AF-A0A7C5QDW4-F1
#
_cell.length_a   1.000
_cell.length_b   1.000
_cell.length_c   1.000
_cell.angle_alpha   90.00
_cell.angle_beta   90.00
_cell.angle_gamma   90.00
#
_symmetry.space_group_name_H-M   'P 1'
#
loop_
_entity.id
_entity.type
_entity.pdbx_description
1 polymer ?
#
loop_
_entity_poly.entity_id
_entity_poly.type
_entity_poly.pdbx_seq_one_letter_code
_entity_poly.pdbx_strand_id
1 'polypeptide(L)'
;ETSIEQNPVHIYASEGDYEVCLTVSNAAGSDTYCVNLQFTTAVTELPLQEALKVYPNPASTEVFFDLGEAAETGDLFLHIENALGQEVYAMPFSLLAGGGGKTNSVVVSSWPRGVYVYRLSDETGRPLAAGRLFVQ
;
A
#
# COMPACT_ATOMS: atom_id res chain seq x y z
N GLU A 1 14.63 -29.84 1.23
CA GLU A 1 16.10 -29.77 1.18
C GLU A 1 16.69 -29.78 2.59
N THR A 2 17.77 -30.52 2.81
CA THR A 2 18.54 -30.52 4.06
C THR A 2 20.02 -30.34 3.74
N SER A 3 20.73 -29.56 4.55
CA SER A 3 22.18 -29.35 4.43
C SER A 3 22.89 -29.67 5.74
N ILE A 4 24.13 -30.14 5.63
CA ILE A 4 25.02 -30.45 6.77
C ILE A 4 26.13 -29.39 6.96
N GLU A 5 26.13 -28.34 6.14
CA GLU A 5 27.07 -27.23 6.30
C GLU A 5 26.72 -26.41 7.54
N GLN A 6 27.74 -25.83 8.19
CA GLN A 6 27.53 -24.99 9.38
C GLN A 6 26.81 -23.68 9.06
N ASN A 7 26.85 -23.21 7.81
CA ASN A 7 26.21 -21.97 7.35
C ASN A 7 25.63 -22.16 5.94
N PRO A 8 24.59 -23.00 5.77
CA PRO A 8 24.06 -23.31 4.45
C PRO A 8 23.32 -22.10 3.89
N VAL A 9 23.48 -21.83 2.59
CA VAL A 9 22.70 -20.82 1.87
C VAL A 9 21.67 -21.54 1.01
N HIS A 10 20.39 -21.17 1.17
CA HIS A 10 19.30 -21.66 0.34
C HIS A 10 18.61 -20.48 -0.36
N ILE A 11 18.31 -20.63 -1.66
CA ILE A 11 17.63 -19.61 -2.47
C ILE A 11 16.21 -20.07 -2.74
N TYR A 12 15.24 -19.35 -2.17
CA TYR A 12 13.81 -19.56 -2.42
C TYR A 12 13.39 -18.73 -3.63
N ALA A 13 13.28 -19.36 -4.79
CA ALA A 13 12.99 -18.67 -6.06
C ALA A 13 11.50 -18.32 -6.26
N SER A 14 10.61 -18.99 -5.51
CA SER A 14 9.16 -18.82 -5.62
C SER A 14 8.60 -18.16 -4.36
N GLU A 15 7.43 -17.52 -4.50
CA GLU A 15 6.63 -17.14 -3.34
C GLU A 15 6.08 -18.36 -2.61
N GLY A 16 5.78 -18.16 -1.32
CA GLY A 16 5.21 -19.17 -0.45
C GLY A 16 5.63 -18.99 1.01
N ASP A 17 4.98 -19.78 1.85
CA ASP A 17 5.35 -19.95 3.25
C ASP A 17 6.35 -21.11 3.36
N TYR A 18 7.52 -20.83 3.91
CA TYR A 18 8.57 -21.82 4.12
C TYR A 18 8.85 -21.97 5.60
N GLU A 19 8.75 -23.19 6.10
CA GLU A 19 9.28 -23.55 7.42
C GLU A 19 10.74 -23.97 7.27
N VAL A 20 11.64 -23.24 7.94
CA VAL A 20 13.08 -23.47 7.90
C VAL A 20 13.52 -23.96 9.27
N CYS A 21 14.03 -25.19 9.33
CA CYS A 21 14.50 -25.80 10.57
C CYS A 21 16.02 -26.02 10.56
N LEU A 22 16.67 -25.66 11.66
CA LEU A 22 18.06 -25.98 11.96
C LEU A 22 18.10 -27.03 13.08
N THR A 23 18.69 -28.18 12.79
CA THR A 23 18.93 -29.23 13.80
C THR A 23 20.41 -29.34 14.10
N VAL A 24 20.77 -29.26 15.38
CA VAL A 24 22.12 -29.51 15.88
C VAL A 24 22.13 -30.82 16.67
N SER A 25 23.17 -31.64 16.52
CA SER A 25 23.30 -32.90 17.25
C SER A 25 24.72 -33.14 17.76
N ASN A 26 24.81 -33.83 18.90
CA ASN A 26 26.05 -34.32 19.48
C ASN A 26 25.82 -35.72 20.09
N ALA A 27 26.84 -36.30 20.72
CA ALA A 27 26.75 -37.63 21.32
C ALA A 27 25.70 -37.76 22.45
N ALA A 28 25.25 -36.64 23.03
CA ALA A 28 24.27 -36.59 24.11
C ALA A 28 22.83 -36.34 23.63
N GLY A 29 22.62 -35.92 22.37
CA GLY A 29 21.28 -35.69 21.83
C GLY A 29 21.24 -34.71 20.66
N SER A 30 20.03 -34.26 20.31
CA SER A 30 19.79 -33.27 19.25
C SER A 30 18.76 -32.23 19.69
N ASP A 31 18.89 -31.02 19.17
CA ASP A 31 17.92 -29.93 19.34
C ASP A 31 17.60 -29.31 17.98
N THR A 32 16.36 -28.84 17.81
CA THR A 32 15.86 -28.29 16.54
C THR A 32 15.16 -26.97 16.77
N TYR A 33 15.52 -25.96 15.97
CA TYR A 33 14.90 -24.64 15.95
C TYR A 33 14.32 -24.36 14.58
N CYS A 34 13.04 -23.97 14.51
CA CYS A 34 12.35 -23.68 13.25
C CYS A 34 11.87 -22.22 13.20
N VAL A 35 11.87 -21.64 12.00
CA VAL A 35 11.36 -20.30 11.69
C VAL A 35 10.48 -20.37 10.45
N ASN A 36 9.34 -19.70 10.48
CA ASN A 36 8.49 -19.52 9.31
C ASN A 36 8.90 -18.24 8.57
N LEU A 37 9.21 -18.38 7.28
CA LEU A 37 9.51 -17.28 6.37
C LEU A 37 8.38 -17.19 5.35
N GLN A 38 7.83 -15.99 5.17
CA GLN A 38 6.81 -15.74 4.15
C GLN A 38 7.43 -14.90 3.04
N PHE A 39 7.44 -15.42 1.82
CA PHE A 39 7.84 -14.67 0.63
C PHE A 39 6.61 -14.47 -0.25
N THR A 40 6.27 -13.22 -0.55
CA THR A 40 5.18 -12.88 -1.48
C THR A 40 5.73 -12.04 -2.62
N THR A 41 5.32 -12.33 -3.85
CA THR A 41 5.66 -11.51 -5.02
C THR A 41 4.62 -10.44 -5.32
N ALA A 42 3.51 -10.41 -4.56
CA ALA A 42 2.52 -9.38 -4.72
C ALA A 42 3.11 -8.03 -4.30
N VAL A 43 3.37 -7.18 -5.30
CA VAL A 43 2.86 -5.82 -5.19
C VAL A 43 1.37 -6.03 -4.94
N THR A 44 0.91 -5.89 -3.70
CA THR A 44 -0.53 -5.97 -3.42
C THR A 44 -1.22 -5.01 -4.37
N GLU A 45 -1.92 -5.54 -5.37
CA GLU A 45 -2.68 -4.71 -6.29
C GLU A 45 -3.66 -3.93 -5.43
N LEU A 46 -3.54 -2.60 -5.47
CA LEU A 46 -4.41 -1.76 -4.66
C LEU A 46 -5.79 -1.79 -5.32
N PRO A 47 -6.86 -2.19 -4.60
CA PRO A 47 -8.16 -2.49 -5.20
C PRO A 47 -8.75 -1.41 -6.11
N LEU A 48 -8.40 -0.14 -5.89
CA LEU A 48 -8.91 1.00 -6.62
C LEU A 48 -7.84 1.67 -7.51
N GLN A 49 -6.66 1.06 -7.69
CA GLN A 49 -5.53 1.68 -8.41
C GLN A 49 -5.90 2.06 -9.84
N GLU A 50 -6.57 1.17 -10.56
CA GLU A 50 -6.95 1.38 -11.96
C GLU A 50 -8.29 2.14 -12.09
N ALA A 51 -9.09 2.18 -11.02
CA ALA A 51 -10.40 2.84 -11.02
C ALA A 51 -10.31 4.32 -10.67
N LEU A 52 -9.41 4.69 -9.75
CA LEU A 52 -9.26 6.05 -9.27
C LEU A 52 -8.66 6.96 -10.36
N LYS A 53 -9.47 7.92 -10.82
CA LYS A 53 -9.05 8.99 -11.71
C LYS A 53 -8.75 10.24 -10.90
N VAL A 54 -7.57 10.82 -11.11
CA VAL A 54 -7.14 12.06 -10.45
C VAL A 54 -6.92 13.13 -11.51
N TYR A 55 -7.76 14.17 -11.52
CA TYR A 55 -7.75 15.20 -12.56
C TYR A 55 -8.19 16.57 -12.05
N PRO A 56 -7.75 17.68 -12.68
CA PRO A 56 -6.64 17.72 -13.63
C PRO A 56 -5.33 17.34 -12.92
N ASN A 57 -4.41 16.74 -13.64
CA ASN A 57 -3.05 16.49 -13.16
C ASN A 57 -2.10 16.77 -14.34
N PRO A 58 -1.35 17.89 -14.35
CA PRO A 58 -1.15 18.85 -13.25
C PRO A 58 -2.36 19.72 -12.86
N ALA A 59 -2.44 20.15 -11.60
CA ALA A 59 -3.50 20.98 -11.03
C ALA A 59 -2.98 22.36 -10.55
N SER A 60 -3.81 23.40 -10.64
CA SER A 60 -3.47 24.76 -10.15
C SER A 60 -4.45 25.34 -9.15
N THR A 61 -5.69 24.84 -9.10
CA THR A 61 -6.74 25.39 -8.24
C THR A 61 -7.36 24.30 -7.38
N GLU A 62 -7.77 23.22 -8.02
CA GLU A 62 -8.49 22.11 -7.43
C GLU A 62 -8.14 20.83 -8.19
N VAL A 63 -8.17 19.71 -7.47
CA VAL A 63 -8.04 18.36 -8.03
C VAL A 63 -9.23 17.52 -7.59
N PHE A 64 -9.74 16.70 -8.50
CA PHE A 64 -10.82 15.75 -8.28
C PHE A 64 -10.26 14.34 -8.19
N PHE A 65 -10.72 13.60 -7.19
CA PHE A 65 -10.52 12.18 -6.99
C PHE A 65 -11.83 11.48 -7.30
N ASP A 66 -11.92 10.87 -8.48
CA ASP A 66 -13.09 10.14 -8.97
C ASP A 66 -12.83 8.64 -8.92
N LEU A 67 -13.54 7.95 -8.03
CA LEU A 67 -13.39 6.52 -7.80
C LEU A 67 -14.16 5.64 -8.78
N GLY A 68 -15.00 6.25 -9.63
CA GLY A 68 -15.82 5.54 -10.60
C GLY A 68 -16.80 4.54 -9.99
N GLU A 69 -17.20 3.55 -10.80
CA GLU A 69 -18.18 2.53 -10.40
C GLU A 69 -17.59 1.38 -9.58
N ALA A 70 -16.27 1.23 -9.54
CA ALA A 70 -15.60 0.13 -8.85
C ALA A 70 -15.59 0.29 -7.32
N ALA A 71 -15.83 1.50 -6.81
CA ALA A 71 -15.80 1.77 -5.38
C ALA A 71 -17.10 1.35 -4.69
N GLU A 72 -16.95 0.51 -3.67
CA GLU A 72 -18.02 0.05 -2.80
C GLU A 72 -18.33 1.07 -1.71
N THR A 73 -19.51 0.95 -1.07
CA THR A 73 -19.88 1.81 0.05
C THR A 73 -18.97 1.58 1.26
N GLY A 74 -18.57 2.64 1.95
CA GLY A 74 -17.68 2.56 3.10
C GLY A 74 -17.00 3.89 3.41
N ASP A 75 -16.32 3.96 4.56
CA ASP A 75 -15.54 5.12 4.95
C ASP A 75 -14.11 5.01 4.42
N LEU A 76 -13.67 6.05 3.74
CA LEU A 76 -12.35 6.15 3.11
C LEU A 76 -11.56 7.33 3.68
N PHE A 77 -10.24 7.23 3.63
CA PHE A 77 -9.32 8.24 4.10
C PHE A 77 -8.37 8.65 2.98
N LEU A 78 -8.36 9.95 2.64
CA LEU A 78 -7.42 10.53 1.69
C LEU A 78 -6.31 11.28 2.43
N HIS A 79 -5.09 10.77 2.29
CA HIS A 79 -3.87 11.40 2.80
C HIS A 79 -3.04 11.94 1.64
N ILE A 80 -2.53 13.16 1.77
CA ILE A 80 -1.63 13.77 0.78
C ILE A 80 -0.42 14.35 1.49
N GLU A 81 0.75 14.00 1.00
CA GLU A 81 2.05 14.42 1.54
C GLU A 81 2.86 15.16 0.49
N ASN A 82 3.68 16.11 0.93
CA ASN A 82 4.66 16.77 0.07
C ASN A 82 5.91 15.90 -0.16
N ALA A 83 6.84 16.35 -0.99
CA ALA A 83 8.07 15.63 -1.31
C ALA A 83 9.02 15.38 -0.11
N LEU A 84 8.80 16.05 1.03
CA LEU A 84 9.54 15.83 2.28
C LEU A 84 8.85 14.81 3.20
N GLY A 85 7.71 14.24 2.77
CA GLY A 85 6.89 13.32 3.57
C GLY A 85 6.02 14.01 4.62
N GLN A 86 5.87 15.35 4.56
CA GLN A 86 4.99 16.07 5.47
C GLN A 86 3.55 15.97 4.95
N GLU A 87 2.63 15.53 5.81
CA GLU A 87 1.20 15.52 5.50
C GLU A 87 0.66 16.94 5.36
N VAL A 88 0.06 17.24 4.21
CA VAL A 88 -0.52 18.54 3.88
C VAL A 88 -2.05 18.50 3.79
N TYR A 89 -2.63 17.30 3.68
CA TYR A 89 -4.06 17.08 3.67
C TYR A 89 -4.39 15.69 4.19
N ALA A 90 -5.35 15.60 5.10
CA ALA A 90 -5.90 14.35 5.60
C ALA A 90 -7.37 14.56 5.92
N MET A 91 -8.26 13.92 5.15
CA MET A 91 -9.70 14.01 5.38
C MET A 91 -10.37 12.67 5.10
N PRO A 92 -11.31 12.23 5.97
CA PRO A 92 -12.19 11.13 5.66
C PRO A 92 -13.32 11.56 4.70
N PHE A 93 -13.86 10.61 3.94
CA PHE A 93 -15.12 10.76 3.22
C PHE A 93 -15.87 9.43 3.13
N SER A 94 -17.19 9.49 3.11
CA SER A 94 -18.05 8.29 3.07
C SER A 94 -18.60 8.05 1.67
N LEU A 95 -18.50 6.81 1.21
CA LEU A 95 -19.18 6.32 0.02
C LEU A 95 -20.56 5.79 0.39
N LEU A 96 -21.58 6.43 -0.17
CA LEU A 96 -22.97 6.15 0.14
C LEU A 96 -23.61 5.26 -0.92
N ALA A 97 -24.60 4.46 -0.50
CA ALA A 97 -25.43 3.69 -1.41
C ALA A 97 -26.07 4.61 -2.47
N GLY A 98 -26.05 4.19 -3.73
CA GLY A 98 -26.53 5.01 -4.85
C GLY A 98 -25.49 5.95 -5.46
N GLY A 99 -24.22 5.84 -5.07
CA GLY A 99 -23.09 6.53 -5.73
C GLY A 99 -22.69 7.89 -5.15
N GLY A 100 -23.27 8.28 -4.01
CA GLY A 100 -22.87 9.49 -3.30
C GLY A 100 -21.43 9.39 -2.79
N GLY A 101 -20.66 10.48 -2.89
CA GLY A 101 -19.29 10.55 -2.39
C GLY A 101 -18.21 9.93 -3.29
N LYS A 102 -18.57 9.44 -4.49
CA LYS A 102 -17.61 8.84 -5.45
C LYS A 102 -16.61 9.83 -6.04
N THR A 103 -16.97 11.10 -6.11
CA THR A 103 -16.07 12.19 -6.53
C THR A 103 -15.89 13.17 -5.38
N ASN A 104 -14.64 13.38 -4.97
CA ASN A 104 -14.27 14.37 -3.96
C ASN A 104 -13.24 15.32 -4.55
N SER A 105 -13.21 16.55 -4.07
CA SER A 105 -12.26 17.56 -4.54
C SER A 105 -11.39 18.09 -3.42
N VAL A 106 -10.16 18.47 -3.78
CA VAL A 106 -9.18 19.09 -2.90
C VAL A 106 -8.71 20.39 -3.52
N VAL A 107 -8.88 21.50 -2.81
CA VAL A 107 -8.39 22.81 -3.24
C VAL A 107 -6.89 22.89 -3.00
N VAL A 108 -6.13 23.08 -4.08
CA VAL A 108 -4.66 23.13 -4.08
C VAL A 108 -4.11 24.52 -4.43
N SER A 109 -4.97 25.52 -4.64
CA SER A 109 -4.57 26.88 -5.04
C SER A 109 -3.58 27.57 -4.09
N SER A 110 -3.55 27.18 -2.83
CA SER A 110 -2.62 27.71 -1.81
C SER A 110 -1.38 26.83 -1.61
N TRP A 111 -1.29 25.69 -2.28
CA TRP A 111 -0.20 24.74 -2.08
C TRP A 111 1.03 25.18 -2.89
N PRO A 112 2.24 25.02 -2.34
CA PRO A 112 3.47 25.19 -3.11
C PRO A 112 3.47 24.36 -4.38
N ARG A 113 4.06 24.91 -5.45
CA ARG A 113 4.29 24.16 -6.69
C ARG A 113 5.23 22.99 -6.42
N GLY A 114 4.88 21.81 -6.92
CA GLY A 114 5.69 20.63 -6.68
C GLY A 114 4.99 19.32 -6.92
N VAL A 115 5.65 18.25 -6.47
CA VAL A 115 5.12 16.89 -6.52
C VAL A 115 4.65 16.52 -5.12
N TYR A 116 3.45 15.97 -5.08
CA TYR A 116 2.81 15.42 -3.90
C TYR A 116 2.51 13.93 -4.12
N VAL A 117 2.41 13.18 -3.03
CA VAL A 117 1.98 11.79 -3.04
C VAL A 117 0.63 11.71 -2.35
N TYR A 118 -0.36 11.14 -3.03
CA TYR A 118 -1.65 10.83 -2.42
C TYR A 118 -1.75 9.34 -2.09
N ARG A 119 -2.44 9.02 -1.01
CA ARG A 119 -2.78 7.67 -0.57
C ARG A 119 -4.23 7.63 -0.14
N LEU A 120 -4.95 6.64 -0.67
CA LEU A 120 -6.32 6.33 -0.29
C LEU A 120 -6.33 5.03 0.51
N SER A 121 -7.02 4.99 1.64
CA SER A 121 -7.19 3.80 2.46
C SER A 121 -8.63 3.62 2.94
N ASP A 122 -8.97 2.40 3.37
CA ASP A 122 -10.21 2.13 4.10
C ASP A 122 -10.09 2.52 5.59
N GLU A 123 -11.17 2.31 6.35
CA GLU A 123 -11.25 2.55 7.80
C GLU A 123 -10.24 1.76 8.65
N THR A 124 -9.70 0.66 8.12
CA THR A 124 -8.69 -0.16 8.80
C THR A 124 -7.26 0.29 8.49
N GLY A 125 -7.11 1.27 7.60
CA GLY A 125 -5.81 1.74 7.11
C GLY A 125 -5.24 0.87 5.97
N ARG A 126 -6.02 -0.04 5.40
CA ARG A 126 -5.57 -0.83 4.25
C ARG A 126 -5.48 0.09 3.02
N PRO A 127 -4.35 0.12 2.30
CA PRO A 127 -4.21 0.96 1.13
C PRO A 127 -5.09 0.45 -0.03
N LEU A 128 -5.78 1.38 -0.68
CA LEU A 128 -6.71 1.14 -1.78
C LEU A 128 -6.26 1.73 -3.11
N ALA A 129 -5.54 2.85 -3.09
CA ALA A 129 -4.88 3.43 -4.25
C ALA A 129 -3.78 4.40 -3.80
N ALA A 130 -2.78 4.62 -4.64
CA ALA A 130 -1.76 5.64 -4.41
C ALA A 130 -1.24 6.21 -5.73
N GLY A 131 -0.68 7.43 -5.67
CA GLY A 131 -0.11 8.04 -6.86
C GLY A 131 0.50 9.40 -6.61
N ARG A 132 0.88 10.05 -7.71
CA ARG A 132 1.53 11.36 -7.70
C ARG A 132 0.58 12.43 -8.18
N LEU A 133 0.56 13.55 -7.46
CA LEU A 133 -0.15 14.76 -7.81
C LEU A 133 0.86 15.87 -8.11
N PHE A 134 0.74 16.50 -9.28
CA PHE A 134 1.57 17.62 -9.68
C PHE A 134 0.79 18.92 -9.49
N VAL A 135 1.34 19.86 -8.71
CA VAL A 135 0.74 21.18 -8.45
C VAL A 135 1.55 22.29 -9.13
N GLN A 136 0.88 23.20 -9.84
CA GLN A 136 1.46 24.28 -10.66
C GLN A 136 0.79 25.64 -10.45
#